data_AF-A0ABD7AS41-F1
#
_entry.id   AF-A0ABD7AS41-F1
#
_cell.length_a   1.000
_cell.length_b   1.000
_cell.length_c   1.000
_cell.angle_alpha   90.00
_cell.angle_beta   90.00
_cell.angle_gamma   90.00
#
_symmetry.space_group_name_H-M   'P 1'
#
loop_
_entity.id
_entity.type
_entity.pdbx_description
1 polymer ?
#
loop_
_entity_poly.entity_id
_entity_poly.type
_entity_poly.pdbx_seq_one_letter_code
_entity_poly.pdbx_strand_id
1 'polypeptide(L)' 'MIAADFPTDKENDDAIYSFAQLTEHPAGWNLIFKPKVGEDSSAKGIVKTVKEWRAANGKPGFKKA' A
#
# COMPACT_ATOMS: atom_id res chain seq x y z
N MET A 1 16.58 7.70 -10.47
CA MET A 1 15.20 7.27 -10.76
C MET A 1 14.93 6.06 -9.88
N ILE A 2 13.89 6.08 -9.05
CA ILE A 2 13.42 4.86 -8.40
C ILE A 2 12.59 4.16 -9.48
N ALA A 3 13.18 3.17 -10.15
CA ALA A 3 12.44 2.30 -11.06
C ALA A 3 11.66 1.28 -10.21
N ALA A 4 10.46 0.92 -10.66
CA ALA A 4 9.72 -0.16 -10.02
C ALA A 4 10.38 -1.50 -10.37
N ASP A 5 10.43 -2.43 -9.42
CA ASP A 5 11.05 -3.76 -9.58
C ASP A 5 10.11 -4.74 -10.32
N PHE A 6 9.51 -4.30 -11.43
CA PHE A 6 8.62 -5.11 -12.27
C PHE A 6 9.17 -5.23 -13.70
N PRO A 7 9.07 -6.43 -14.32
CA PRO A 7 9.53 -6.64 -15.70
C PRO A 7 8.79 -5.81 -16.75
N THR A 8 7.52 -5.47 -16.50
CA THR A 8 6.67 -4.68 -17.41
C THR A 8 5.83 -3.64 -16.67
N ASP A 9 5.44 -2.58 -17.37
CA ASP A 9 4.50 -1.57 -16.85
C ASP A 9 3.16 -2.21 -16.46
N LYS A 10 2.70 -3.20 -17.22
CA LYS A 10 1.47 -3.95 -16.91
C LYS A 10 1.56 -4.68 -15.58
N GLU A 11 2.67 -5.36 -15.30
CA GLU A 11 2.86 -6.06 -14.02
C GLU A 11 2.96 -5.08 -12.86
N ASN A 12 3.60 -3.92 -13.07
CA ASN A 12 3.61 -2.84 -12.10
C ASN A 12 2.19 -2.33 -11.81
N ASP A 13 1.40 -2.06 -12.85
CA ASP A 13 0.01 -1.64 -12.71
C ASP A 13 -0.83 -2.68 -11.98
N ASP A 14 -0.73 -3.96 -12.36
CA ASP A 14 -1.46 -5.06 -11.73
C ASP A 14 -1.12 -5.18 -10.23
N ALA A 15 0.15 -4.95 -9.85
CA ALA A 15 0.56 -4.90 -8.45
C ALA A 15 -0.01 -3.70 -7.68
N ILE A 16 -0.06 -2.52 -8.32
CA ILE A 16 -0.66 -1.30 -7.75
C ILE A 16 -2.17 -1.50 -7.51
N TYR A 17 -2.88 -2.08 -8.47
CA TYR A 17 -4.30 -2.39 -8.34
C TYR A 17 -4.54 -3.43 -7.25
N SER A 18 -3.73 -4.50 -7.21
CA SER A 18 -3.81 -5.52 -6.18
C SER A 18 -3.61 -4.94 -4.78
N PHE A 19 -2.64 -4.03 -4.61
CA PHE A 19 -2.44 -3.32 -3.35
C PHE A 19 -3.69 -2.55 -2.93
N ALA A 20 -4.29 -1.75 -3.83
CA ALA A 20 -5.49 -0.99 -3.50
C ALA A 20 -6.67 -1.90 -3.11
N GLN A 21 -6.87 -3.00 -3.85
CA GLN A 21 -7.93 -3.98 -3.59
C GLN A 21 -7.73 -4.73 -2.25
N LEU A 22 -6.53 -5.25 -1.99
CA LEU A 22 -6.24 -6.05 -0.80
C LEU A 22 -6.24 -5.22 0.50
N THR A 23 -5.75 -3.98 0.42
CA THR A 23 -5.72 -3.11 1.60
C THR A 23 -7.09 -2.56 1.96
N GLU A 24 -7.97 -2.41 0.96
CA GLU A 24 -9.31 -1.81 1.07
C GLU A 24 -9.29 -0.37 1.62
N HIS A 25 -8.11 0.26 1.68
CA HIS A 25 -7.95 1.58 2.25
C HIS A 25 -8.60 2.62 1.31
N PRO A 26 -9.35 3.62 1.82
CA PRO A 26 -10.07 4.58 0.97
C PRO A 26 -9.14 5.44 0.10
N ALA A 27 -7.87 5.60 0.51
CA ALA A 27 -6.86 6.25 -0.32
C ALA A 27 -6.36 5.38 -1.49
N GLY A 28 -6.60 4.07 -1.48
CA GLY A 28 -6.13 3.12 -2.49
C GLY A 28 -4.62 3.21 -2.72
N TRP A 29 -4.21 3.19 -3.99
CA TRP A 29 -2.80 3.33 -4.39
C TRP A 29 -2.21 4.72 -4.07
N ASN A 30 -3.02 5.73 -3.70
CA ASN A 30 -2.47 7.03 -3.31
C ASN A 30 -1.59 6.92 -2.06
N LEU A 31 -1.71 5.86 -1.24
CA LEU A 31 -0.75 5.59 -0.17
C LEU A 31 0.70 5.44 -0.66
N ILE A 32 0.89 5.01 -1.91
CA ILE A 32 2.21 4.83 -2.53
C ILE A 32 2.64 6.12 -3.24
N PHE A 33 1.74 6.74 -4.00
CA PHE A 33 2.10 7.84 -4.92
C PHE A 33 1.90 9.24 -4.36
N LYS A 34 1.08 9.39 -3.32
CA LYS A 34 0.69 10.69 -2.74
C LYS A 34 0.70 10.65 -1.21
N PRO A 35 1.86 10.35 -0.59
CA PRO A 35 1.99 10.45 0.85
C PRO A 35 1.68 11.87 1.32
N LYS A 36 1.02 12.03 2.46
CA LYS A 36 0.86 13.37 3.04
C LYS A 36 2.21 13.89 3.50
N VAL A 37 2.33 15.21 3.58
CA VAL A 37 3.54 15.86 4.10
C VAL A 37 3.82 15.34 5.51
N GLY A 38 5.02 14.77 5.71
CA GLY A 38 5.46 14.21 6.99
C GLY A 38 5.09 12.74 7.21
N GLU A 39 4.36 12.08 6.31
CA GLU A 39 4.15 10.63 6.38
C GLU A 39 5.41 9.87 5.94
N ASP A 40 5.67 8.73 6.59
CA ASP A 40 6.71 7.78 6.17
C ASP A 40 6.27 7.09 4.87
N SER A 41 6.79 7.58 3.75
CA SER A 41 6.51 7.04 2.41
C SER A 41 7.33 5.79 2.07
N SER A 42 8.10 5.23 3.02
CA SER A 42 8.76 3.95 2.81
C SER A 42 7.75 2.81 2.76
N ALA A 43 8.14 1.66 2.19
CA ALA A 43 7.31 0.45 2.22
C ALA A 43 6.91 0.06 3.66
N LYS A 44 7.79 0.27 4.63
CA LYS A 44 7.53 -0.02 6.05
C LYS A 44 6.47 0.93 6.63
N GLY A 45 6.56 2.22 6.31
CA GLY A 45 5.58 3.23 6.70
C GLY A 45 4.20 2.94 6.12
N ILE A 46 4.13 2.63 4.83
CA ILE A 46 2.87 2.26 4.16
C ILE A 46 2.25 1.00 4.78
N VAL A 47 3.05 -0.04 5.03
CA VAL A 47 2.56 -1.27 5.70
C VAL A 47 2.02 -0.95 7.10
N LYS A 48 2.68 -0.05 7.85
CA LYS A 48 2.20 0.39 9.17
C LYS A 48 0.84 1.10 9.04
N THR A 49 0.71 2.06 8.14
CA THR A 49 -0.55 2.78 7.88
C THR A 49 -1.69 1.83 7.53
N VAL A 50 -1.45 0.84 6.67
CA VAL A 50 -2.44 -0.19 6.31
C VAL A 50 -2.83 -1.02 7.54
N LYS A 51 -1.87 -1.47 8.36
CA LYS A 51 -2.15 -2.25 9.58
C LYS A 51 -3.03 -1.49 10.54
N GLU A 52 -2.66 -0.24 10.83
CA GLU A 52 -3.37 0.62 11.78
C GLU A 52 -4.79 0.93 11.30
N TRP A 53 -4.96 1.29 10.02
CA TRP A 53 -6.28 1.56 9.46
C TRP A 53 -7.17 0.31 9.46
N ARG A 54 -6.67 -0.85 9.03
CA ARG A 54 -7.47 -2.08 9.02
C ARG A 54 -7.91 -2.47 10.44
N ALA A 55 -7.01 -2.37 11.43
CA ALA A 55 -7.33 -2.63 12.83
C ALA A 55 -8.40 -1.66 13.36
N ALA A 56 -8.26 -0.35 13.09
CA ALA A 56 -9.23 0.66 13.51
C ALA A 56 -10.62 0.49 12.88
N ASN A 57 -10.71 -0.19 11.73
CA ASN A 57 -11.96 -0.43 11.01
C ASN A 57 -12.49 -1.87 11.16
N GLY A 58 -11.99 -2.63 12.14
CA GLY A 58 -12.45 -3.99 12.43
C GLY A 58 -12.17 -5.00 11.30
N LYS A 59 -11.23 -4.70 10.40
CA LYS A 59 -10.85 -5.59 9.31
C LYS A 59 -9.74 -6.56 9.75
N PRO A 60 -9.71 -7.79 9.22
CA PRO A 60 -8.65 -8.73 9.51
C PRO A 60 -7.29 -8.18 9.05
N GLY A 61 -6.28 -8.36 9.90
CA GLY A 61 -4.89 -8.00 9.61
C GLY A 61 -4.17 -9.06 8.77
N PHE A 62 -2.85 -8.87 8.61
CA PHE A 62 -2.00 -9.82 7.91
C PHE A 62 -1.95 -11.19 8.62
N LYS A 63 -1.83 -12.26 7.82
CA LYS A 63 -1.59 -13.62 8.34
C LYS A 63 -0.31 -13.62 9.19
N LYS A 64 -0.35 -14.32 10.32
CA LYS A 64 0.85 -14.60 11.13
C LYS A 64 1.74 -15.61 10.39
N ALA A 65 3.06 -15.49 10.59
CA ALA A 65 4.03 -16.45 10.09
C ALA A 65 3.80 -17.84 10.70
#